data_AF-A0A1F6ZC36-F1
#
_entry.id   AF-A0A1F6ZC36-F1
#
_cell.length_a   1.000
_cell.length_b   1.000
_cell.length_c   1.000
_cell.angle_alpha   90.00
_cell.angle_beta   90.00
_cell.angle_gamma   90.00
#
_symmetry.space_group_name_H-M   'P 1'
#
loop_
_entity.id
_entity.type
_entity.pdbx_description
1 polymer ?
#
loop_
_entity_poly.entity_id
_entity_poly.type
_entity_poly.pdbx_seq_one_letter_code
_entity_poly.pdbx_strand_id
1 'polypeptide(L)'
;MNLTETKKLNAVMILEVLGRPPEHLVETLENLAKQMGEEKGVKIMNKKINSPVLMKEQKDFYTSFAEIEVETEDLLYLAVLMFKYMPAHIEILSPQNIFLANTDWNDILNELTRRLHGYEEITRILQTERIILENKLKTIMGTEEDKKEKIKEKKEEDGKQEVSHSNKVNSIRKKK
;
A
#
# COMPACT_ATOMS: atom_id res chain seq x y z
N MET A 1 34.80 -31.18 18.81
CA MET A 1 33.39 -30.78 18.62
C MET A 1 33.20 -30.54 17.13
N ASN A 2 32.38 -31.35 16.47
CA ASN A 2 32.14 -31.22 15.03
C ASN A 2 31.36 -29.93 14.77
N LEU A 3 32.00 -28.97 14.10
CA LEU A 3 31.45 -27.67 13.72
C LEU A 3 30.60 -27.72 12.43
N THR A 4 30.22 -28.92 11.96
CA THR A 4 29.72 -29.15 10.60
C THR A 4 28.32 -29.76 10.52
N GLU A 5 27.58 -29.82 11.63
CA GLU A 5 26.17 -30.18 11.57
C GLU A 5 25.37 -28.87 11.49
N THR A 6 25.00 -28.48 10.27
CA THR A 6 24.03 -27.39 10.04
C THR A 6 22.73 -27.80 10.72
N LYS A 7 22.55 -27.31 11.94
CA LYS A 7 21.29 -27.50 12.66
C LYS A 7 20.24 -26.73 11.89
N LYS A 8 19.16 -27.43 11.55
CA LYS A 8 17.94 -26.84 11.02
C LYS A 8 17.50 -25.67 11.90
N LEU A 9 16.93 -24.67 11.26
CA LEU A 9 16.43 -23.46 11.91
C LEU A 9 14.94 -23.59 12.15
N ASN A 10 14.50 -23.27 13.36
CA ASN A 10 13.08 -23.12 13.66
C ASN A 10 12.80 -21.64 13.88
N ALA A 11 11.77 -21.14 13.21
CA ALA A 11 11.36 -19.75 13.31
C ALA A 11 9.84 -19.63 13.29
N VAL A 12 9.32 -18.57 13.90
CA VAL A 12 7.93 -18.15 13.79
C VAL A 12 7.87 -16.92 12.90
N MET A 13 6.99 -16.95 11.91
CA MET A 13 6.68 -15.81 11.06
C MET A 13 5.23 -15.39 11.30
N ILE A 14 5.01 -14.08 11.44
CA ILE A 14 3.67 -13.51 11.52
C ILE A 14 3.36 -12.86 10.19
N LEU A 15 2.39 -13.42 9.46
CA LEU A 15 1.83 -12.83 8.25
C LEU A 15 0.60 -12.02 8.63
N GLU A 16 0.52 -10.77 8.17
CA GLU A 16 -0.65 -9.92 8.36
C GLU A 16 -1.28 -9.59 7.01
N VAL A 17 -2.60 -9.66 6.94
CA VAL A 17 -3.38 -9.22 5.78
C VAL A 17 -4.47 -8.26 6.23
N LEU A 18 -4.73 -7.28 5.38
CA LEU A 18 -5.70 -6.23 5.60
C LEU A 18 -6.59 -6.12 4.36
N GLY A 19 -7.90 -5.98 4.54
CA GLY A 19 -8.79 -5.89 3.39
C GLY A 19 -10.28 -6.08 3.69
N ARG A 20 -11.02 -6.36 2.62
CA ARG A 20 -12.48 -6.61 2.61
C ARG A 20 -12.81 -7.66 1.53
N PRO A 21 -13.81 -8.52 1.73
CA PRO A 21 -14.53 -8.85 2.96
C PRO A 21 -13.71 -9.80 3.87
N PRO A 22 -14.06 -9.95 5.17
CA PRO A 22 -13.25 -10.69 6.15
C PRO A 22 -13.01 -12.15 5.79
N GLU A 23 -13.92 -12.78 5.05
CA GLU A 23 -13.80 -14.19 4.63
C GLU A 23 -12.58 -14.40 3.72
N HIS A 24 -12.27 -13.44 2.83
CA HIS A 24 -11.14 -13.54 1.92
C HIS A 24 -9.78 -13.38 2.62
N LEU A 25 -9.74 -12.77 3.82
CA LEU A 25 -8.50 -12.63 4.57
C LEU A 25 -8.01 -13.99 5.07
N VAL A 26 -8.92 -14.80 5.61
CA VAL A 26 -8.60 -16.15 6.11
C VAL A 26 -8.16 -17.05 4.97
N GLU A 27 -8.88 -17.04 3.85
CA GLU A 27 -8.51 -17.80 2.65
C GLU A 27 -7.13 -17.39 2.10
N THR A 28 -6.82 -16.08 2.11
CA THR A 28 -5.52 -15.58 1.66
C THR A 28 -4.40 -16.09 2.57
N LEU A 29 -4.56 -16.01 3.89
CA LEU A 29 -3.57 -16.51 4.85
C LEU A 29 -3.38 -18.04 4.73
N GLU A 30 -4.46 -18.77 4.51
CA GLU A 30 -4.42 -20.21 4.24
C GLU A 30 -3.61 -20.53 2.97
N ASN A 31 -3.87 -19.80 1.88
CA ASN A 31 -3.17 -19.98 0.62
C ASN A 31 -1.68 -19.60 0.73
N LEU A 32 -1.36 -18.51 1.43
CA LEU A 32 0.04 -18.11 1.68
C LEU A 32 0.79 -19.17 2.48
N ALA A 33 0.18 -19.69 3.55
CA ALA A 33 0.76 -20.77 4.33
C ALA A 33 0.95 -22.04 3.48
N LYS A 34 -0.05 -22.40 2.65
CA LYS A 34 0.08 -23.55 1.75
C LYS A 34 1.25 -23.39 0.78
N GLN A 35 1.34 -22.25 0.09
CA GLN A 35 2.43 -21.95 -0.84
C GLN A 35 3.79 -22.03 -0.15
N MET A 36 3.88 -21.49 1.07
CA MET A 36 5.11 -21.53 1.87
C MET A 36 5.52 -22.97 2.22
N GLY A 37 4.56 -23.86 2.50
CA GLY A 37 4.82 -25.28 2.73
C GLY A 37 5.20 -26.08 1.48
N GLU A 38 4.97 -25.52 0.28
CA GLU A 38 5.39 -26.10 -1.00
C GLU A 38 6.82 -25.66 -1.40
N GLU A 39 7.41 -24.70 -0.68
CA GLU A 39 8.79 -24.26 -0.91
C GLU A 39 9.80 -25.35 -0.53
N LYS A 40 10.83 -25.52 -1.38
CA LYS A 40 11.90 -26.47 -1.10
C LYS A 40 12.70 -26.03 0.13
N GLY A 41 13.02 -26.98 1.01
CA GLY A 41 13.83 -26.73 2.21
C GLY A 41 13.04 -26.07 3.35
N VAL A 42 11.71 -26.02 3.24
CA VAL A 42 10.80 -25.45 4.23
C VAL A 42 9.81 -26.50 4.68
N LYS A 43 9.59 -26.59 5.99
CA LYS A 43 8.59 -27.45 6.58
C LYS A 43 7.75 -26.64 7.56
N ILE A 44 6.43 -26.62 7.36
CA ILE A 44 5.52 -26.02 8.31
C ILE A 44 5.34 -26.98 9.49
N MET A 45 5.70 -26.51 10.68
CA MET A 45 5.58 -27.25 11.93
C MET A 45 4.24 -26.99 12.60
N ASN A 46 3.80 -25.73 12.58
CA ASN A 46 2.54 -25.30 13.14
C ASN A 46 1.99 -24.10 12.38
N LYS A 47 0.67 -23.94 12.39
CA LYS A 47 -0.01 -22.79 11.79
C LYS A 47 -1.22 -22.43 12.63
N LYS A 48 -1.33 -21.16 13.01
CA LYS A 48 -2.46 -20.60 13.72
C LYS A 48 -2.93 -19.34 13.02
N ILE A 49 -4.16 -19.37 12.52
CA ILE A 49 -4.78 -18.21 11.86
C ILE A 49 -5.77 -17.60 12.84
N ASN A 50 -5.61 -16.31 13.11
CA ASN A 50 -6.50 -15.58 14.00
C ASN A 50 -7.68 -14.99 13.23
N SER A 51 -8.85 -14.96 13.85
CA SER A 51 -10.06 -14.45 13.20
C SER A 51 -9.93 -12.96 12.82
N PRO A 52 -10.49 -12.52 11.69
CA PRO A 52 -10.44 -11.12 11.28
C PRO A 52 -11.07 -10.19 12.32
N VAL A 53 -10.43 -9.06 12.58
CA VAL A 53 -10.88 -8.01 13.50
C VAL A 53 -11.15 -6.74 12.72
N LEU A 54 -12.25 -6.05 13.03
CA LEU A 54 -12.59 -4.77 12.42
C LEU A 54 -11.59 -3.69 12.87
N MET A 55 -11.08 -2.91 11.91
CA MET A 55 -10.19 -1.80 12.21
C MET A 55 -10.94 -0.64 12.85
N LYS A 56 -10.35 -0.07 13.92
CA LYS A 56 -10.97 1.02 14.71
C LYS A 56 -11.27 2.28 13.89
N GLU A 57 -10.49 2.54 12.86
CA GLU A 57 -10.50 3.83 12.12
C GLU A 57 -11.12 3.74 10.73
N GLN A 58 -11.48 2.54 10.27
CA GLN A 58 -12.01 2.34 8.91
C GLN A 58 -13.22 1.42 8.92
N LYS A 59 -14.38 1.99 8.57
CA LYS A 59 -15.63 1.25 8.47
C LYS A 59 -15.51 0.15 7.41
N ASP A 60 -15.91 -1.06 7.77
CA ASP A 60 -15.89 -2.27 6.93
C ASP A 60 -14.50 -2.75 6.49
N PHE A 61 -13.42 -2.31 7.15
CA PHE A 61 -12.06 -2.78 6.87
C PHE A 61 -11.59 -3.71 7.99
N TYR A 62 -11.02 -4.85 7.62
CA TYR A 62 -10.61 -5.89 8.56
C TYR A 62 -9.11 -6.15 8.47
N THR A 63 -8.53 -6.59 9.57
CA THR A 63 -7.17 -7.16 9.62
C THR A 63 -7.23 -8.55 10.22
N SER A 64 -6.36 -9.45 9.76
CA SER A 64 -6.17 -10.79 10.30
C SER A 64 -4.68 -11.13 10.19
N PHE A 65 -4.20 -11.99 11.08
CA PHE A 65 -2.81 -12.43 11.06
C PHE A 65 -2.71 -13.94 11.31
N ALA A 66 -1.70 -14.54 10.69
CA ALA A 66 -1.33 -15.94 10.87
C ALA A 66 0.05 -16.04 11.50
N GLU A 67 0.15 -16.85 12.54
CA GLU A 67 1.41 -17.29 13.14
C GLU A 67 1.78 -18.62 12.47
N ILE A 68 2.92 -18.65 11.77
CA ILE A 68 3.40 -19.84 11.04
C ILE A 68 4.76 -20.20 11.61
N GLU A 69 4.84 -21.39 12.22
CA GLU A 69 6.09 -21.97 12.68
C GLU A 69 6.69 -22.81 11.57
N VAL A 70 7.91 -22.48 11.18
CA VAL A 70 8.64 -23.11 10.08
C VAL A 70 9.96 -23.70 10.55
N GLU A 71 10.30 -24.86 10.03
CA GLU A 71 11.63 -25.45 10.08
C GLU A 71 12.28 -25.26 8.69
N THR A 72 13.46 -24.62 8.63
CA THR A 72 14.25 -24.43 7.41
C THR A 72 15.61 -25.11 7.50
N GLU A 73 16.20 -25.46 6.36
CA GLU A 73 17.51 -26.11 6.31
C GLU A 73 18.65 -25.19 6.80
N ASP A 74 18.61 -23.92 6.38
CA ASP A 74 19.57 -22.89 6.77
C ASP A 74 18.93 -21.49 6.81
N LEU A 75 19.73 -20.47 7.16
CA LEU A 75 19.26 -19.10 7.29
C LEU A 75 18.97 -18.45 5.94
N LEU A 76 19.63 -18.88 4.87
CA LEU A 76 19.40 -18.34 3.54
C LEU A 76 17.98 -18.67 3.07
N TYR A 77 17.50 -19.90 3.31
CA TYR A 77 16.10 -20.25 3.06
C TYR A 77 15.13 -19.38 3.88
N LEU A 78 15.43 -19.13 5.16
CA LEU A 78 14.60 -18.26 5.99
C LEU A 78 14.59 -16.81 5.46
N ALA A 79 15.73 -16.29 5.02
CA ALA A 79 15.83 -14.96 4.42
C ALA A 79 15.04 -14.88 3.10
N VAL A 80 15.08 -15.92 2.26
CA VAL A 80 14.26 -16.02 1.04
C VAL A 80 12.78 -15.99 1.37
N LEU A 81 12.33 -16.73 2.39
CA LEU A 81 10.94 -16.68 2.86
C LEU A 81 10.55 -15.29 3.36
N MET A 82 11.38 -14.66 4.18
CA MET A 82 11.18 -13.31 4.68
C MET A 82 10.99 -12.32 3.52
N PHE A 83 11.84 -12.41 2.50
CA PHE A 83 11.76 -11.54 1.33
C PHE A 83 10.57 -11.85 0.42
N LYS A 84 10.20 -13.12 0.27
CA LYS A 84 9.11 -13.53 -0.63
C LYS A 84 7.73 -13.21 -0.05
N TYR A 85 7.54 -13.50 1.24
CA TYR A 85 6.24 -13.39 1.90
C TYR A 85 6.11 -12.13 2.77
N MET A 86 7.21 -11.39 2.98
CA MET A 86 7.24 -10.12 3.70
C MET A 86 6.45 -10.16 5.01
N PRO A 87 6.81 -11.06 5.95
CA PRO A 87 6.10 -11.15 7.22
C PRO A 87 6.20 -9.83 7.99
N ALA A 88 5.17 -9.53 8.77
CA ALA A 88 5.20 -8.39 9.68
C ALA A 88 6.22 -8.59 10.82
N HIS A 89 6.47 -9.85 11.18
CA HIS A 89 7.41 -10.21 12.23
C HIS A 89 8.06 -11.57 11.96
N ILE A 90 9.33 -11.71 12.34
CA ILE A 90 10.07 -12.97 12.31
C ILE A 90 10.84 -13.16 13.61
N GLU A 91 10.73 -14.35 14.19
CA GLU A 91 11.42 -14.74 15.43
C GLU A 91 12.12 -16.08 15.22
N ILE A 92 13.43 -16.15 15.48
CA ILE A 92 14.19 -17.41 15.41
C ILE A 92 14.15 -18.07 16.78
N LEU A 93 13.57 -19.26 16.86
CA LEU A 93 13.45 -20.05 18.09
C LEU A 93 14.71 -20.89 18.36
N SER A 94 15.32 -21.43 17.30
CA SER A 94 16.54 -22.24 17.43
C SER A 94 17.28 -22.36 16.11
N PRO A 95 18.61 -22.56 16.12
CA PRO A 95 19.51 -22.54 17.28
C PRO A 95 19.79 -21.13 17.80
N GLN A 96 20.34 -21.04 19.01
CA GLN A 96 20.72 -19.76 19.63
C GLN A 96 21.90 -19.07 18.92
N ASN A 97 22.83 -19.87 18.37
CA ASN A 97 23.99 -19.37 17.64
C ASN A 97 23.92 -19.84 16.18
N ILE A 98 24.08 -18.88 15.27
CA ILE A 98 24.11 -19.13 13.83
C ILE A 98 25.46 -18.64 13.32
N PHE A 99 26.16 -19.49 12.58
CA PHE A 99 27.43 -19.16 11.95
C PHE A 99 27.21 -19.08 10.44
N LEU A 100 27.65 -17.98 9.84
CA LEU A 100 27.54 -17.74 8.41
C LEU A 100 28.90 -17.36 7.85
N ALA A 101 29.18 -17.80 6.63
CA ALA A 101 30.34 -17.33 5.90
C ALA A 101 30.08 -15.90 5.37
N ASN A 102 31.15 -15.19 5.01
CA ASN A 102 31.04 -13.87 4.39
C ASN A 102 30.22 -13.91 3.10
N THR A 103 30.26 -15.02 2.35
CA THR A 103 29.45 -15.24 1.15
C THR A 103 27.97 -15.20 1.45
N ASP A 104 27.53 -15.91 2.49
CA ASP A 104 26.11 -16.01 2.85
C ASP A 104 25.57 -14.66 3.35
N TRP A 105 26.38 -13.94 4.14
CA TRP A 105 26.08 -12.57 4.53
C TRP A 105 25.93 -11.64 3.34
N ASN A 106 26.86 -11.72 2.38
CA ASN A 106 26.81 -10.90 1.17
C ASN A 106 25.54 -11.18 0.37
N ASP A 107 25.13 -12.44 0.24
CA ASP A 107 23.91 -12.81 -0.49
C ASP A 107 22.65 -12.22 0.17
N ILE A 108 22.53 -12.35 1.49
CA ILE A 108 21.40 -11.77 2.26
C ILE A 108 21.38 -10.24 2.15
N LEU A 109 22.53 -9.58 2.35
CA LEU A 109 22.62 -8.12 2.35
C LEU A 109 22.42 -7.52 0.95
N ASN A 110 22.92 -8.18 -0.10
CA ASN A 110 22.71 -7.75 -1.47
C ASN A 110 21.24 -7.89 -1.89
N GLU A 111 20.58 -8.99 -1.50
CA GLU A 111 19.15 -9.16 -1.77
C GLU A 111 18.29 -8.12 -1.02
N LEU A 112 18.61 -7.83 0.24
CA LEU A 112 17.98 -6.75 0.99
C LEU A 112 18.13 -5.40 0.26
N THR A 113 19.37 -5.08 -0.14
CA THR A 113 19.70 -3.83 -0.82
C THR A 113 18.96 -3.71 -2.16
N ARG A 114 18.90 -4.80 -2.93
CA ARG A 114 18.18 -4.87 -4.21
C ARG A 114 16.69 -4.57 -4.02
N ARG A 115 16.06 -5.13 -2.98
CA ARG A 115 14.63 -4.91 -2.68
C ARG A 115 14.35 -3.49 -2.23
N LEU A 116 15.18 -2.95 -1.34
CA LEU A 116 15.06 -1.56 -0.89
C LEU A 116 15.18 -0.58 -2.06
N HIS A 117 16.15 -0.77 -2.96
CA HIS A 117 16.27 0.05 -4.15
C HIS A 117 15.07 -0.07 -5.08
N GLY A 118 14.53 -1.28 -5.28
CA GLY A 118 13.31 -1.48 -6.05
C GLY A 118 12.11 -0.73 -5.46
N TYR A 119 11.92 -0.77 -4.13
CA TYR A 119 10.86 -0.01 -3.46
C TYR A 119 11.06 1.51 -3.56
N GLU A 120 12.30 1.98 -3.48
CA GLU A 120 12.62 3.39 -3.64
C GLU A 120 12.27 3.89 -5.05
N GLU A 121 12.55 3.10 -6.08
CA GLU A 121 12.19 3.39 -7.46
C GLU A 121 10.68 3.49 -7.66
N ILE A 122 9.93 2.48 -7.19
CA ILE A 122 8.46 2.48 -7.26
C ILE A 122 7.88 3.69 -6.53
N THR A 123 8.42 4.03 -5.36
CA THR A 123 7.96 5.18 -4.56
C THR A 123 8.19 6.50 -5.31
N ARG A 124 9.34 6.68 -5.96
CA ARG A 124 9.62 7.88 -6.77
C ARG A 124 8.65 8.03 -7.95
N ILE A 125 8.35 6.93 -8.62
CA ILE A 125 7.36 6.90 -9.72
C ILE A 125 6.00 7.33 -9.18
N LEU A 126 5.52 6.71 -8.10
CA LEU A 126 4.23 7.03 -7.49
C LEU A 126 4.14 8.49 -7.03
N GLN A 127 5.20 9.04 -6.44
CA GLN A 127 5.26 10.45 -6.06
C GLN A 127 5.15 11.38 -7.28
N THR A 128 5.82 11.04 -8.38
CA THR A 128 5.79 11.82 -9.62
C THR A 128 4.40 11.77 -10.25
N GLU A 129 3.81 10.58 -10.35
CA GLU A 129 2.46 10.39 -10.89
C GLU A 129 1.41 11.14 -10.05
N ARG A 130 1.54 11.08 -8.71
CA ARG A 130 0.68 11.85 -7.80
C ARG A 130 0.73 13.34 -8.10
N ILE A 131 1.92 13.92 -8.27
CA ILE A 131 2.08 15.35 -8.59
C ILE A 131 1.41 15.68 -9.93
N ILE A 132 1.59 14.84 -10.96
CA ILE A 132 0.96 15.02 -12.27
C ILE A 132 -0.57 14.98 -12.15
N LEU A 133 -1.11 14.02 -11.40
CA LEU A 133 -2.55 13.87 -11.19
C LEU A 133 -3.13 15.06 -10.42
N GLU A 134 -2.48 15.51 -9.34
CA GLU A 134 -2.90 16.68 -8.58
C GLU A 134 -2.94 17.94 -9.45
N ASN A 135 -1.94 18.13 -10.31
CA ASN A 135 -1.90 19.26 -11.24
C ASN A 135 -3.02 19.19 -12.29
N LYS A 136 -3.28 18.01 -12.86
CA LYS A 136 -4.39 17.83 -13.81
C LYS A 136 -5.74 18.09 -13.15
N LEU A 137 -5.94 17.60 -11.93
CA LEU A 137 -7.17 17.80 -11.17
C LEU A 137 -7.41 19.28 -10.88
N LYS A 138 -6.38 20.02 -10.46
CA LYS A 138 -6.46 21.48 -10.25
C LYS A 138 -6.84 22.23 -11.52
N THR A 139 -6.30 21.86 -12.67
CA THR A 139 -6.67 22.50 -13.95
C THR A 139 -8.14 22.25 -14.30
N ILE A 140 -8.64 21.03 -14.09
CA ILE A 140 -10.04 20.66 -14.38
C ILE A 140 -11.00 21.33 -13.39
N MET A 141 -10.67 21.38 -12.10
CA MET A 141 -11.51 22.00 -11.08
C MET A 141 -11.45 23.53 -11.11
N GLY A 142 -10.28 24.12 -11.32
CA GLY A 142 -10.11 25.57 -11.47
C GLY A 142 -10.82 26.12 -12.71
N THR A 143 -10.93 25.32 -13.79
CA THR A 143 -11.76 25.70 -14.95
C THR A 143 -13.27 25.68 -14.68
N GLU A 144 -13.76 25.07 -13.59
CA GLU A 144 -15.17 25.16 -13.19
C GLU A 144 -15.48 26.40 -12.33
N GLU A 145 -14.54 26.83 -11.47
CA GLU A 145 -14.70 28.06 -10.67
C GLU A 145 -14.58 29.31 -11.55
N ASP A 146 -13.62 29.35 -12.48
CA ASP A 146 -13.48 30.43 -13.47
C ASP A 146 -14.68 30.52 -14.44
N LYS A 147 -15.35 29.39 -14.72
CA LYS A 147 -16.59 29.39 -15.53
C LYS A 147 -17.77 29.96 -14.73
N LYS A 148 -17.86 29.70 -13.42
CA LYS A 148 -18.94 30.26 -12.58
C LYS A 148 -18.78 31.76 -12.35
N GLU A 149 -17.56 32.26 -12.22
CA GLU A 149 -17.30 33.71 -12.13
C GLU A 149 -17.57 34.44 -13.45
N LYS A 150 -17.11 33.90 -14.59
CA LYS A 150 -17.40 34.50 -15.91
C LYS A 150 -18.89 34.46 -16.30
N ILE A 151 -19.66 33.50 -15.79
CA ILE A 151 -21.13 33.47 -15.98
C ILE A 151 -21.85 34.48 -15.06
N LYS A 152 -21.30 34.81 -13.89
CA LYS A 152 -21.83 35.87 -13.02
C LYS A 152 -21.50 37.28 -13.56
N GLU A 153 -20.27 37.51 -14.02
CA GLU A 153 -19.88 38.80 -14.62
C GLU A 153 -20.69 39.10 -15.90
N LYS A 154 -20.92 38.10 -16.77
CA LYS A 154 -21.78 38.29 -17.95
C LYS A 154 -23.25 38.60 -17.63
N LYS A 155 -23.80 38.05 -16.53
CA LYS A 155 -25.18 38.36 -16.10
C LYS A 155 -25.33 39.76 -15.49
N GLU A 156 -24.28 40.30 -14.88
CA GLU A 156 -24.27 41.68 -14.37
C GLU A 156 -24.04 42.73 -15.46
N GLU A 157 -23.33 42.40 -16.54
CA GLU A 157 -23.18 43.27 -17.71
C GLU A 157 -24.46 43.33 -18.57
N ASP A 158 -25.12 42.20 -18.82
CA ASP A 158 -26.39 42.18 -19.58
C ASP A 158 -27.54 42.87 -18.81
N GLY A 159 -27.57 42.76 -17.47
CA GLY A 159 -28.56 43.46 -16.63
C GLY A 159 -28.42 44.98 -16.62
N LYS A 160 -27.21 45.53 -16.88
CA LYS A 160 -26.98 46.98 -16.96
C LYS A 160 -27.36 47.58 -18.31
N GLN A 161 -27.37 46.78 -19.39
CA GLN A 161 -27.78 47.27 -20.72
C GLN A 161 -29.31 47.41 -20.85
N GLU A 162 -30.12 46.52 -20.26
CA GLU A 162 -31.59 46.64 -20.30
C GLU A 162 -32.15 47.87 -19.53
N VAL A 163 -31.51 48.25 -18.41
CA VAL A 163 -31.90 49.45 -17.65
C VAL A 163 -31.57 50.75 -18.40
N SER A 164 -30.53 50.74 -19.25
CA SER A 164 -30.14 51.91 -20.04
C SER A 164 -31.07 52.18 -21.24
N HIS A 165 -31.69 51.14 -21.80
CA HIS A 165 -32.62 51.27 -22.92
C HIS A 165 -34.06 51.62 -22.49
N SER A 166 -34.51 51.22 -21.29
CA SER A 166 -35.84 51.61 -20.79
C SER A 166 -35.92 53.08 -20.35
N ASN A 167 -34.82 53.66 -19.85
CA ASN A 167 -34.78 55.07 -19.43
C ASN A 167 -34.72 56.08 -20.59
N LYS A 168 -34.30 55.67 -21.79
CA LYS A 168 -34.25 56.57 -22.95
C LYS A 168 -35.62 56.77 -23.61
N VAL A 169 -36.49 55.76 -23.57
CA VAL A 169 -37.84 55.81 -24.16
C VAL A 169 -38.82 56.67 -23.34
N ASN A 170 -38.65 56.75 -22.01
CA ASN A 170 -39.53 57.56 -21.15
C ASN A 170 -39.22 59.07 -21.15
N SER A 171 -38.06 59.49 -21.68
CA SER A 171 -37.69 60.93 -21.72
C SER A 171 -38.30 61.69 -22.92
N ILE A 172 -38.77 60.98 -23.95
CA ILE A 172 -39.29 61.60 -25.18
C ILE A 172 -40.81 61.84 -25.11
N ARG A 173 -41.55 61.15 -24.22
CA ARG A 173 -43.02 61.30 -24.07
C ARG A 173 -43.48 62.42 -23.12
N LYS A 174 -42.58 63.12 -22.42
CA LYS A 174 -42.94 64.23 -21.50
C LYS A 174 -42.73 65.65 -22.06
N LYS A 175 -42.43 65.78 -23.36
CA LYS A 175 -42.40 67.07 -24.07
C LYS A 175 -43.39 67.03 -25.25
N LYS A 176 -44.67 66.94 -24.93
CA LYS A 176 -45.77 67.36 -25.81
C LYS A 176 -46.87 67.94 -24.95
#